data_AF-V1DBE9-F1
#
_entry.id   AF-V1DBE9-F1
#
_cell.length_a   1.000
_cell.length_b   1.000
_cell.length_c   1.000
_cell.angle_alpha   90.00
_cell.angle_beta   90.00
_cell.angle_gamma   90.00
#
_symmetry.space_group_name_H-M   'P 1'
#
loop_
_entity.id
_entity.type
_entity.pdbx_description
1 polymer ?
#
loop_
_entity_poly.entity_id
_entity_poly.type
_entity_poly.pdbx_seq_one_letter_code
_entity_poly.pdbx_strand_id
1 'polypeptide(L)' 'MAEKRSFESEVKELEKIIKELEENSSNIDDAIDLHRKAEKKLKECEEILNEASQKIEMYKRDEN' A
#
# COMPACT_ATOMS: atom_id res chain seq x y z
N MET A 1 -17.08 5.90 -12.81
CA MET A 1 -16.66 6.63 -11.60
C MET A 1 -15.37 5.98 -11.14
N ALA A 2 -14.25 6.69 -11.15
CA ALA A 2 -12.99 6.12 -10.68
C ALA A 2 -13.13 5.83 -9.19
N GLU A 3 -12.99 4.58 -8.77
CA GLU A 3 -12.97 4.21 -7.36
C GLU A 3 -11.86 5.03 -6.69
N LYS A 4 -12.25 5.79 -5.66
CA LYS A 4 -11.31 6.56 -4.87
C LYS A 4 -10.41 5.53 -4.17
N ARG A 5 -9.12 5.51 -4.49
CA ARG A 5 -8.15 4.59 -3.88
C ARG A 5 -8.29 4.69 -2.35
N SER A 6 -8.65 3.59 -1.70
CA SER A 6 -8.78 3.50 -0.25
C SER A 6 -7.62 2.69 0.30
N PHE A 7 -7.27 2.91 1.57
CA PHE A 7 -6.23 2.14 2.25
C PHE A 7 -6.50 0.64 2.16
N GLU A 8 -7.76 0.22 2.36
CA GLU A 8 -8.18 -1.17 2.31
C GLU A 8 -8.01 -1.78 0.92
N SER A 9 -8.25 -1.00 -0.13
CA SER A 9 -8.04 -1.45 -1.51
C SER A 9 -6.55 -1.66 -1.82
N GLU A 10 -5.70 -0.72 -1.38
CA GLU A 10 -4.25 -0.81 -1.62
C GLU A 10 -3.61 -1.95 -0.82
N VAL A 11 -4.01 -2.13 0.43
CA VAL A 11 -3.56 -3.26 1.26
C VAL A 11 -3.97 -4.59 0.66
N LYS A 12 -5.22 -4.72 0.18
CA LYS A 12 -5.69 -5.96 -0.45
C LYS A 12 -4.92 -6.29 -1.74
N GLU A 13 -4.51 -5.28 -2.50
CA GLU A 13 -3.65 -5.46 -3.67
C GLU A 13 -2.23 -5.90 -3.28
N LEU A 14 -1.67 -5.34 -2.20
CA LEU A 14 -0.38 -5.75 -1.66
C LEU A 14 -0.41 -7.20 -1.17
N GLU A 15 -1.44 -7.61 -0.42
CA GLU A 15 -1.63 -8.99 0.03
C GLU A 15 -1.70 -9.98 -1.13
N LYS A 16 -2.36 -9.59 -2.23
CA LYS A 16 -2.42 -10.40 -3.45
C LYS A 16 -1.03 -10.59 -4.07
N ILE A 17 -0.23 -9.53 -4.16
CA ILE A 17 1.14 -9.60 -4.69
C ILE A 17 2.03 -10.49 -3.82
N ILE A 18 1.92 -10.39 -2.50
CA ILE A 18 2.66 -11.24 -1.55
C ILE A 18 2.29 -12.71 -1.75
N LYS A 19 0.98 -13.00 -1.87
CA LYS A 19 0.52 -14.36 -2.13
C LYS A 19 1.03 -14.89 -3.47
N GLU A 20 1.04 -14.06 -4.52
CA GLU A 20 1.61 -14.44 -5.81
C GLU A 20 3.13 -14.70 -5.72
N LEU A 21 3.87 -13.96 -4.90
CA LEU A 21 5.30 -14.20 -4.64
C LEU A 21 5.55 -15.54 -3.91
N GLU A 22 4.71 -15.86 -2.93
CA GLU A 22 4.79 -17.12 -2.18
C GLU A 22 4.46 -18.33 -3.08
N GLU A 23 3.50 -18.17 -4.01
CA GLU A 23 3.02 -19.24 -4.88
C GLU A 23 3.85 -19.40 -6.18
N ASN A 24 4.39 -18.32 -6.79
CA ASN A 24 5.09 -18.34 -8.09
C ASN A 24 6.62 -18.30 -7.99
N SER A 25 7.19 -18.98 -7.00
CA SER A 25 8.65 -19.00 -6.73
C SER A 25 9.52 -19.73 -7.79
N SER A 26 9.03 -19.97 -9.00
CA SER A 26 9.72 -20.75 -10.04
C SER A 26 10.61 -19.93 -10.98
N ASN A 27 10.41 -18.60 -11.10
CA ASN A 27 11.23 -17.72 -11.93
C ASN A 27 11.69 -16.46 -11.18
N ILE A 28 13.00 -16.21 -11.18
CA ILE A 28 13.63 -15.11 -10.44
C ILE A 28 13.29 -13.73 -11.01
N ASP A 29 13.10 -13.62 -12.33
CA ASP A 29 12.75 -12.35 -12.98
C ASP A 29 11.34 -11.91 -12.57
N ASP A 30 10.39 -12.86 -12.50
CA ASP A 30 9.03 -12.60 -12.05
C ASP A 30 8.98 -12.20 -10.57
N ALA A 31 9.84 -12.81 -9.74
CA ALA A 31 9.97 -12.42 -8.34
C ALA A 31 10.50 -10.98 -8.16
N ILE A 32 11.44 -10.56 -9.01
CA ILE A 32 11.96 -9.18 -9.00
C ILE A 32 10.86 -8.18 -9.38
N ASP A 33 10.07 -8.48 -10.40
CA ASP A 33 8.99 -7.60 -10.84
C ASP A 33 7.84 -7.53 -9.84
N LEU A 34 7.46 -8.67 -9.23
CA LEU A 34 6.48 -8.69 -8.15
C LEU A 34 6.97 -7.93 -6.92
N HIS A 35 8.25 -8.05 -6.56
CA HIS A 35 8.84 -7.28 -5.46
C HIS A 35 8.75 -5.76 -5.71
N ARG A 36 9.12 -5.30 -6.91
CA ARG A 36 8.99 -3.87 -7.28
C ARG A 36 7.54 -3.38 -7.21
N LYS A 37 6.58 -4.21 -7.62
CA LYS A 37 5.15 -3.88 -7.49
C LYS A 37 4.73 -3.80 -6.02
N ALA A 38 5.22 -4.72 -5.17
CA ALA A 38 4.96 -4.70 -3.74
C ALA A 38 5.53 -3.43 -3.07
N GLU A 39 6.77 -3.05 -3.36
CA GLU A 39 7.38 -1.82 -2.85
C GLU A 39 6.57 -0.57 -3.23
N LYS A 40 6.11 -0.51 -4.48
CA LYS A 40 5.26 0.60 -4.94
C LYS A 40 3.95 0.66 -4.16
N LYS A 41 3.28 -0.49 -3.96
CA LYS A 41 2.03 -0.57 -3.21
C LYS A 41 2.18 -0.24 -1.74
N LEU A 42 3.29 -0.66 -1.13
CA LEU A 42 3.64 -0.29 0.24
C LEU A 42 3.77 1.23 0.38
N LYS A 43 4.46 1.88 -0.55
CA LYS A 43 4.60 3.34 -0.56
C LYS A 43 3.26 4.06 -0.68
N GLU A 44 2.37 3.58 -1.55
CA GLU A 44 1.01 4.13 -1.69
C GLU A 44 0.22 3.99 -0.37
N CYS A 45 0.38 2.89 0.37
CA CYS A 45 -0.23 2.73 1.70
C CYS A 45 0.36 3.70 2.73
N GLU A 46 1.69 3.86 2.75
CA GLU A 46 2.39 4.78 3.66
C GLU A 46 1.95 6.24 3.45
N GLU A 47 1.75 6.65 2.20
CA GLU A 47 1.26 7.99 1.86
C GLU A 47 -0.15 8.23 2.44
N ILE A 48 -1.07 7.26 2.31
CA ILE A 48 -2.42 7.35 2.87
C ILE A 48 -2.37 7.45 4.41
N LEU A 49 -1.53 6.64 5.07
CA LEU A 49 -1.36 6.66 6.52
C LEU A 49 -0.74 7.98 7.02
N ASN A 50 0.21 8.52 6.27
CA ASN A 50 0.82 9.81 6.59
C ASN A 50 -0.20 10.95 6.47
N GLU A 51 -1.02 10.98 5.41
CA GLU A 51 -2.10 11.96 5.29
C GLU A 51 -3.12 11.86 6.43
N ALA A 52 -3.50 10.64 6.83
CA ALA A 52 -4.39 10.42 7.96
C ALA A 52 -3.76 10.93 9.27
N SER A 53 -2.47 10.65 9.49
CA SER A 53 -1.74 11.09 10.67
C SER A 53 -1.63 12.61 10.74
N GLN A 54 -1.34 13.28 9.62
CA GLN A 54 -1.30 14.74 9.55
C GLN A 54 -2.65 15.38 9.90
N LYS A 55 -3.76 14.81 9.40
CA LYS A 55 -5.12 15.29 9.73
C LYS A 55 -5.40 15.16 11.23
N ILE A 56 -5.01 14.04 11.84
CA ILE A 56 -5.16 13.83 13.29
C ILE A 56 -4.36 14.88 14.07
N GLU A 57 -3.11 15.13 13.69
CA GLU A 57 -2.26 16.13 14.35
C GLU A 57 -2.78 17.56 14.19
N MET A 58 -3.41 17.89 13.05
CA MET A 58 -4.10 19.17 12.87
C MET A 58 -5.27 19.31 13.85
N TYR A 59 -6.16 18.30 13.92
CA TYR A 59 -7.30 18.34 14.84
C TYR A 59 -6.87 18.48 16.30
N LYS A 60 -5.81 17.79 16.73
CA LYS A 60 -5.26 17.92 18.09
C LYS A 60 -4.72 19.33 18.40
N ARG A 61 -4.19 20.04 17.40
CA ARG A 61 -3.70 21.42 17.56
C ARG A 61 -4.83 22.44 17.61
N ASP A 62 -5.91 22.21 16.86
CA ASP A 62 -7.08 23.10 16.84
C ASP A 62 -7.97 22.96 18.08
N GLU A 63 -7.87 21.85 18.82
CA GLU A 63 -8.58 21.61 20.09
C GLU A 63 -7.91 22.24 21.33
N ASN A 64 -6.74 22.87 21.17
CA ASN A 64 -5.90 23.43 22.24
C ASN A 64 -5.77 24.96 22.13
#